data_AF-A0A914DNJ7-F1
#
_entry.id   AF-A0A914DNJ7-F1
#
_cell.length_a   1.000
_cell.length_b   1.000
_cell.length_c   1.000
_cell.angle_alpha   90.00
_cell.angle_beta   90.00
_cell.angle_gamma   90.00
#
_symmetry.space_group_name_H-M   'P 1'
#
loop_
_entity.id
_entity.type
_entity.pdbx_description
1 polymer ?
#
loop_
_entity_poly.entity_id
_entity_poly.type
_entity_poly.pdbx_seq_one_letter_code
_entity_poly.pdbx_strand_id
1 'polypeptide(L)'
;MSINTLLETCRANFPHHSAPSEKYLSYVRNMVILTEYATPIRSKIWSTLLQNLIQIDALLSHPLDENHMISPVISDDSGVFTLDEEHMEVDQVVPLSKHDEGLRRKLDHSLLITFRYISRGHLKISICSNGQ
;
A
#
# COMPACT_ATOMS: atom_id res chain seq x y z
N MET A 1 21.05 18.03 5.64
CA MET A 1 19.90 17.55 4.84
C MET A 1 18.63 18.18 5.40
N SER A 2 17.81 18.82 4.57
CA SER A 2 16.51 19.32 5.05
C SER A 2 15.57 18.14 5.32
N ILE A 3 14.70 18.25 6.32
CA ILE A 3 13.70 17.21 6.65
C ILE A 3 12.78 16.90 5.45
N ASN A 4 12.58 17.87 4.55
CA ASN A 4 11.80 17.69 3.33
C ASN A 4 12.55 16.84 2.29
N THR A 5 13.87 17.03 2.17
CA THR A 5 14.72 16.22 1.27
C THR A 5 14.70 14.75 1.66
N LEU A 6 14.64 14.45 2.97
CA LEU A 6 14.47 13.07 3.45
C LEU A 6 13.13 12.48 2.97
N LEU A 7 12.03 13.22 3.14
CA LEU A 7 10.71 12.77 2.69
C LEU A 7 10.66 12.55 1.17
N GLU A 8 11.24 13.46 0.39
CA GLU A 8 11.34 13.33 -1.06
C GLU A 8 12.14 12.09 -1.45
N THR A 9 13.26 11.85 -0.76
CA THR A 9 14.07 10.64 -0.95
C THR A 9 13.27 9.38 -0.62
N CYS A 10 12.49 9.39 0.46
CA CYS A 10 11.63 8.27 0.81
C CYS A 10 10.55 8.01 -0.26
N ARG A 11 9.96 9.05 -0.83
CA ARG A 11 8.94 8.89 -1.87
C ARG A 11 9.54 8.37 -3.18
N ALA A 12 10.64 8.97 -3.62
CA ALA A 12 11.30 8.62 -4.87
C ALA A 12 11.85 7.19 -4.88
N ASN A 13 12.24 6.67 -3.71
CA ASN A 13 12.83 5.34 -3.56
C ASN A 13 11.84 4.29 -3.04
N PHE A 14 10.54 4.59 -2.98
CA PHE A 14 9.56 3.61 -2.55
C PHE A 14 9.52 2.44 -3.55
N PRO A 15 9.69 1.18 -3.11
CA PRO A 15 9.77 0.05 -4.02
C PRO A 15 8.44 -0.18 -4.73
N HIS A 16 8.50 -0.37 -6.05
CA HIS A 16 7.35 -0.77 -6.86
C HIS A 16 6.77 -2.12 -6.37
N HIS A 17 5.47 -2.35 -6.57
CA HIS A 17 4.79 -3.57 -6.11
C HIS A 17 5.38 -4.85 -6.72
N SER A 18 5.98 -4.78 -7.91
CA SER A 18 6.70 -5.91 -8.54
C SER A 18 8.08 -6.20 -7.94
N ALA A 19 8.61 -5.35 -7.06
CA ALA A 19 9.90 -5.57 -6.42
C ALA A 19 9.89 -6.84 -5.54
N PRO A 20 11.05 -7.48 -5.28
CA PRO A 20 11.12 -8.62 -4.38
C PRO A 20 10.50 -8.33 -3.01
N SER A 21 9.72 -9.28 -2.47
CA SER A 21 8.99 -9.10 -1.20
C SER A 21 9.90 -8.68 -0.05
N GLU A 22 11.10 -9.24 0.05
CA GLU A 22 12.06 -8.88 1.08
C GLU A 22 12.46 -7.40 1.03
N LYS A 23 12.72 -6.86 -0.18
CA LYS A 23 13.05 -5.45 -0.38
C LYS A 23 11.87 -4.55 -0.01
N TYR A 24 10.67 -4.91 -0.47
CA TYR A 24 9.45 -4.16 -0.17
C TYR A 24 9.18 -4.09 1.34
N LEU A 25 9.18 -5.24 2.01
CA LEU A 25 8.89 -5.34 3.43
C LEU A 25 9.96 -4.69 4.30
N SER A 26 11.23 -4.79 3.92
CA SER A 26 12.32 -4.10 4.61
C SER A 26 12.17 -2.58 4.49
N TYR A 27 11.74 -2.09 3.32
CA TYR A 27 11.46 -0.67 3.12
C TYR A 27 10.31 -0.18 4.00
N VAL A 28 9.19 -0.91 4.01
CA VAL A 28 8.03 -0.60 4.87
C VAL A 28 8.44 -0.57 6.35
N ARG A 29 9.20 -1.57 6.80
CA ARG A 29 9.71 -1.62 8.19
C ARG A 29 10.55 -0.39 8.52
N ASN A 30 11.48 -0.01 7.63
CA ASN A 30 12.35 1.14 7.84
C ASN A 30 11.56 2.45 7.85
N MET A 31 10.56 2.60 6.98
CA MET A 31 9.65 3.76 6.95
C MET A 31 8.87 3.89 8.26
N VAL A 32 8.35 2.78 8.79
CA VAL A 32 7.65 2.77 10.09
C VAL A 32 8.58 3.18 11.22
N ILE A 33 9.80 2.63 11.28
CA ILE A 33 10.81 3.01 12.29
C ILE A 33 11.19 4.49 12.15
N LEU A 34 11.30 5.01 10.92
CA LEU A 34 11.63 6.40 10.66
C LEU A 34 10.60 7.35 11.30
N THR A 35 9.34 6.94 11.43
CA THR A 35 8.31 7.75 12.09
C THR A 35 8.58 8.00 13.58
N GLU A 36 9.40 7.18 14.25
CA GLU A 36 9.81 7.40 15.64
C GLU A 36 10.74 8.62 15.76
N TYR A 37 11.66 8.79 14.80
CA TYR A 37 12.71 9.80 14.84
C TYR A 37 12.35 11.08 14.08
N ALA A 38 11.66 10.95 12.94
CA ALA A 38 11.34 12.06 12.05
C ALA A 38 9.93 12.63 12.34
N THR A 39 9.73 13.11 13.57
CA THR A 39 8.42 13.60 14.05
C THR A 39 7.76 14.66 13.15
N PRO A 40 8.49 15.63 12.52
CA PRO A 40 7.86 16.67 11.72
C PRO A 40 7.22 16.17 10.41
N ILE A 41 7.69 15.04 9.89
CA ILE A 41 7.21 14.44 8.63
C ILE A 41 6.45 13.14 8.83
N ARG A 42 6.24 12.71 10.09
CA ARG A 42 5.55 11.47 10.46
C ARG A 42 4.22 11.29 9.72
N SER A 43 3.36 12.31 9.73
CA SER A 43 2.06 12.26 9.05
C SER A 43 2.22 12.00 7.55
N LYS A 44 3.17 12.67 6.90
CA LYS A 44 3.46 12.50 5.46
C LYS A 44 4.05 11.12 5.13
N ILE A 45 4.87 10.55 6.02
CA ILE A 45 5.37 9.17 5.91
C ILE A 45 4.20 8.19 5.96
N TRP A 46 3.28 8.35 6.92
CA TRP A 46 2.08 7.52 7.03
C TRP A 46 1.18 7.62 5.81
N SER A 47 0.93 8.83 5.30
CA SER A 47 0.17 9.01 4.07
C SER A 47 0.82 8.25 2.90
N THR A 48 2.14 8.31 2.77
CA THR A 48 2.88 7.61 1.72
C THR A 48 2.75 6.09 1.87
N LEU A 49 2.90 5.56 3.09
CA LEU A 49 2.71 4.13 3.36
C LEU A 49 1.29 3.67 3.01
N LEU A 50 0.27 4.35 3.54
CA LEU A 50 -1.13 3.96 3.34
C LEU A 50 -1.54 4.04 1.86
N GLN A 51 -1.11 5.08 1.14
CA GLN A 51 -1.36 5.18 -0.31
C GLN A 51 -0.81 3.99 -1.08
N ASN A 52 0.40 3.52 -0.76
CA ASN A 52 0.99 2.35 -1.41
C ASN A 52 0.27 1.04 -1.03
N LEU A 53 -0.23 0.92 0.21
CA LEU A 53 -1.02 -0.25 0.61
C LEU A 53 -2.38 -0.28 -0.07
N ILE A 54 -3.05 0.88 -0.19
CA ILE A 54 -4.31 1.03 -0.93
C ILE A 54 -4.11 0.64 -2.40
N GLN A 55 -2.98 0.99 -3.02
CA GLN A 55 -2.68 0.58 -4.39
C GLN A 55 -2.57 -0.94 -4.52
N ILE A 56 -1.88 -1.62 -3.59
CA ILE A 56 -1.79 -3.09 -3.60
C ILE A 56 -3.17 -3.72 -3.37
N ASP A 57 -3.94 -3.18 -2.43
CA ASP A 57 -5.29 -3.65 -2.13
C ASP A 57 -6.23 -3.50 -3.34
N ALA A 58 -6.14 -2.37 -4.05
CA ALA A 58 -6.89 -2.13 -5.29
C ALA A 58 -6.49 -3.11 -6.40
N LEU A 59 -5.18 -3.41 -6.55
CA LEU A 59 -4.70 -4.41 -7.51
C LEU A 59 -5.19 -5.84 -7.18
N LEU A 60 -5.40 -6.15 -5.91
CA LEU A 60 -5.93 -7.44 -5.46
C LEU A 60 -7.46 -7.51 -5.56
N SER A 61 -8.15 -6.39 -5.35
CA SER A 61 -9.62 -6.28 -5.37
C SER A 61 -10.18 -6.22 -6.79
N HIS A 62 -9.37 -5.72 -7.73
CA HIS A 62 -9.65 -5.79 -9.15
C HIS A 62 -8.54 -6.62 -9.79
N PRO A 63 -8.69 -7.96 -9.83
CA PRO A 63 -7.87 -8.78 -10.73
C PRO A 63 -8.25 -8.38 -12.16
N LEU A 64 -7.73 -7.24 -12.62
CA LEU A 64 -7.91 -6.77 -13.98
C LEU A 64 -7.24 -7.80 -14.86
N ASP A 65 -8.03 -8.37 -15.78
CA ASP A 65 -7.55 -9.00 -16.99
C ASP A 65 -6.30 -8.26 -17.47
N GLU A 66 -5.16 -8.96 -17.56
CA GLU A 66 -3.81 -8.40 -17.73
C GLU A 66 -3.60 -7.52 -18.98
N ASN A 67 -4.67 -7.17 -19.71
CA ASN A 67 -4.69 -6.41 -20.95
C ASN A 67 -5.11 -4.93 -20.84
N HIS A 68 -5.46 -4.38 -19.68
CA HIS A 68 -5.75 -2.94 -19.54
C HIS A 68 -4.84 -2.25 -18.52
N MET A 69 -3.59 -2.03 -18.93
CA MET A 69 -2.70 -1.03 -18.35
C MET A 69 -3.29 0.38 -18.60
N ILE A 70 -4.21 0.84 -17.75
CA ILE A 70 -4.63 2.23 -17.75
C ILE A 70 -3.58 3.05 -16.99
N SER A 71 -2.69 3.68 -17.76
CA SER A 71 -1.88 4.83 -17.33
C SER A 71 -2.81 5.96 -16.89
N PRO A 72 -2.51 6.73 -15.81
CA PRO A 72 -3.32 7.87 -15.44
C PRO A 72 -2.96 9.05 -16.35
N VAL A 73 -3.56 9.10 -17.54
CA VAL A 73 -3.55 10.31 -18.38
C VAL A 73 -4.95 10.91 -18.32
N ILE A 74 -5.04 12.08 -17.72
CA ILE A 74 -6.18 12.98 -17.81
C ILE A 74 -6.39 13.26 -19.31
N SER A 75 -7.48 12.77 -19.90
CA SER A 75 -7.93 13.24 -21.21
C SER A 75 -9.45 13.13 -21.29
N ASP A 76 -10.05 14.31 -21.32
CA ASP A 76 -11.35 14.63 -21.91
C ASP A 76 -11.38 14.17 -23.37
N ASP A 77 -12.23 13.21 -23.73
CA ASP A 77 -12.93 13.14 -25.02
C ASP A 77 -13.94 11.98 -25.06
N SER A 78 -15.05 12.24 -25.72
CA SER A 78 -16.22 11.41 -26.00
C SER A 78 -15.84 10.07 -26.68
N GLY A 79 -16.05 8.95 -25.98
CA GLY A 79 -15.95 7.60 -26.52
C GLY A 79 -17.18 6.77 -26.22
N VAL A 80 -18.00 6.55 -27.24
CA VAL A 80 -19.21 5.72 -27.25
C VAL A 80 -18.91 4.28 -26.81
N PHE A 81 -19.52 3.82 -25.71
CA PHE A 81 -19.59 2.40 -25.35
C PHE A 81 -21.01 1.91 -25.59
N THR A 82 -21.19 1.10 -26.63
CA THR A 82 -22.38 0.27 -26.80
C THR A 82 -22.33 -0.87 -25.78
N LEU A 83 -23.18 -0.78 -24.76
CA LEU A 83 -23.52 -1.87 -23.86
C LEU A 83 -24.26 -2.92 -24.69
N ASP A 84 -23.61 -4.05 -24.97
CA ASP A 84 -24.33 -5.28 -25.29
C ASP A 84 -24.34 -6.12 -24.02
N GLU A 85 -25.57 -6.40 -23.60
CA GLU A 85 -25.97 -7.05 -22.37
C GLU A 85 -25.79 -8.57 -22.52
N GLU A 86 -25.80 -9.27 -21.38
CA GLU A 86 -25.76 -10.72 -21.21
C GLU A 86 -24.35 -11.36 -21.17
N HIS A 87 -23.88 -11.73 -19.97
CA HIS A 87 -23.64 -13.14 -19.61
C HIS A 87 -23.25 -13.29 -18.12
N MET A 88 -24.14 -13.99 -17.40
CA MET A 88 -23.93 -14.86 -16.23
C MET A 88 -22.91 -14.45 -15.15
N GLU A 89 -23.46 -14.13 -13.97
CA GLU A 89 -22.85 -14.43 -12.68
C GLU A 89 -22.40 -15.90 -12.65
N VAL A 90 -21.10 -16.11 -12.73
CA VAL A 90 -20.47 -17.34 -12.24
C VAL A 90 -19.43 -16.89 -11.24
N ASP A 91 -19.69 -17.14 -9.97
CA ASP A 91 -18.69 -17.18 -8.90
C ASP A 91 -17.66 -18.28 -9.25
N GLN A 92 -16.84 -18.04 -10.26
CA GLN A 92 -15.64 -18.82 -10.50
C GLN A 92 -14.61 -18.29 -9.52
N VAL A 93 -14.29 -19.11 -8.54
CA VAL A 93 -13.07 -18.95 -7.76
C VAL A 93 -11.92 -19.12 -8.74
N VAL A 94 -11.54 -18.01 -9.42
CA VAL A 94 -10.39 -17.96 -10.30
C VAL A 94 -9.18 -18.37 -9.44
N PRO A 95 -8.43 -19.41 -9.83
CA PRO A 95 -7.26 -19.80 -9.06
C PRO A 95 -6.30 -18.62 -9.01
N LEU A 96 -6.07 -18.10 -7.79
CA LEU A 96 -5.18 -16.98 -7.53
C LEU A 96 -3.86 -17.20 -8.26
N SER A 97 -3.47 -16.26 -9.12
CA SER A 97 -2.17 -16.37 -9.79
C SER A 97 -1.06 -16.33 -8.74
N LYS A 98 0.09 -16.95 -9.02
CA LYS A 98 1.27 -16.86 -8.12
C LYS A 98 1.69 -15.41 -7.86
N HIS A 99 1.38 -14.51 -8.79
CA HIS A 99 1.61 -13.08 -8.66
C HIS A 99 0.70 -12.47 -7.59
N ASP A 100 -0.59 -12.79 -7.60
CA ASP A 100 -1.57 -12.30 -6.64
C ASP A 100 -1.28 -12.82 -5.23
N GLU A 101 -0.83 -14.07 -5.10
CA GLU A 101 -0.38 -14.61 -3.82
C GLU A 101 0.81 -13.82 -3.27
N GLY A 102 1.75 -13.43 -4.13
CA GLY A 102 2.89 -12.59 -3.77
C GLY A 102 2.48 -11.19 -3.30
N LEU A 103 1.54 -10.56 -4.00
CA LEU A 103 1.00 -9.24 -3.63
C LEU A 103 0.22 -9.32 -2.31
N ARG A 104 -0.63 -10.33 -2.13
CA ARG A 104 -1.40 -10.54 -0.91
C ARG A 104 -0.49 -10.72 0.30
N ARG A 105 0.55 -11.56 0.18
CA ARG A 105 1.56 -11.72 1.25
C ARG A 105 2.25 -10.40 1.59
N LYS A 106 2.56 -9.55 0.59
CA LYS A 106 3.16 -8.22 0.83
C LYS A 106 2.21 -7.31 1.58
N LEU A 107 0.93 -7.27 1.19
CA LEU A 107 -0.09 -6.48 1.87
C LEU A 107 -0.25 -6.92 3.33
N ASP A 108 -0.48 -8.21 3.55
CA ASP A 108 -0.68 -8.80 4.88
C ASP A 108 0.51 -8.50 5.81
N HIS A 109 1.74 -8.68 5.32
CA HIS A 109 2.94 -8.42 6.12
C HIS A 109 3.14 -6.93 6.39
N SER A 110 2.83 -6.06 5.41
CA SER A 110 2.96 -4.62 5.60
C SER A 110 1.94 -4.07 6.60
N LEU A 111 0.71 -4.60 6.56
CA LEU A 111 -0.33 -4.33 7.55
C LEU A 111 0.09 -4.86 8.93
N LEU A 112 0.63 -6.07 9.02
CA LEU A 112 1.15 -6.62 10.27
C LEU A 112 2.24 -5.74 10.88
N ILE A 113 3.21 -5.27 10.09
CA ILE A 113 4.26 -4.36 10.54
C ILE A 113 3.63 -3.06 11.09
N THR A 114 2.68 -2.50 10.34
CA THR A 114 1.98 -1.25 10.69
C THR A 114 1.19 -1.38 11.99
N PHE A 115 0.33 -2.39 12.09
CA PHE A 115 -0.48 -2.62 13.27
C PHE A 115 0.38 -2.96 14.48
N ARG A 116 1.42 -3.78 14.34
CA ARG A 116 2.34 -4.08 15.44
C ARG A 116 3.01 -2.82 15.98
N TYR A 117 3.36 -1.88 15.11
CA TYR A 117 3.91 -0.59 15.52
C TYR A 117 2.87 0.25 16.29
N ILE A 118 1.65 0.36 15.75
CA ILE A 118 0.55 1.11 16.39
C ILE A 118 0.23 0.51 17.77
N SER A 119 0.07 -0.81 17.87
CA SER A 119 -0.20 -1.51 19.13
C SER A 119 0.89 -1.28 20.17
N ARG A 120 2.17 -1.24 19.75
CA ARG A 120 3.29 -0.89 20.65
C ARG A 120 3.19 0.55 21.17
N GLY A 121 2.76 1.49 20.33
CA GLY A 121 2.48 2.87 20.72
C GLY A 121 1.37 2.96 21.78
N HIS A 122 0.27 2.24 21.58
CA HIS A 122 -0.85 2.20 22.54
C HIS A 122 -0.47 1.54 23.88
N LEU A 123 0.35 0.48 23.86
CA LEU A 123 0.88 -0.15 25.08
C LEU A 123 1.75 0.83 25.90
N LYS A 124 2.57 1.66 25.24
CA LYS A 124 3.36 2.69 25.94
C LYS A 124 2.48 3.77 26.58
N ILE A 125 1.41 4.19 25.90
CA ILE A 125 0.46 5.19 26.43
C ILE A 125 -0.31 4.63 27.64
N SER A 126 -0.75 3.37 27.59
CA SER A 126 -1.50 2.73 28.68
C SER A 126 -0.68 2.49 29.95
N ILE A 127 0.64 2.30 29.85
CA ILE A 127 1.51 2.16 31.03
C ILE A 127 1.74 3.53 31.68
N CYS A 128 1.82 4.60 30.90
CA CYS A 128 1.99 5.96 31.43
C CYS A 128 0.71 6.56 32.03
N SER A 129 -0.49 6.11 31.64
CA SER A 129 -1.75 6.62 32.22
C SER A 129 -2.11 6.02 33.58
N ASN A 130 -1.48 4.90 33.97
CA ASN A 130 -1.77 4.18 35.21
C ASN A 130 -0.78 4.51 36.34
N GLY A 131 0.01 5.58 36.17
CA GLY A 131 1.03 6.04 37.12
C GLY A 131 0.70 7.38 37.79
N GLN A 132 -0.58 7.72 37.94
CA GLN A 132 -1.04 8.84 38.77
C GLN A 132 -1.82 8.33 39.97
#